data_AF-A0A495VD47-F1
#
_entry.id   AF-A0A495VD47-F1
#
_cell.length_a   1.000
_cell.length_b   1.000
_cell.length_c   1.000
_cell.angle_alpha   90.00
_cell.angle_beta   90.00
_cell.angle_gamma   90.00
#
_symmetry.space_group_name_H-M   'P 1'
#
loop_
_entity.id
_entity.type
_entity.pdbx_description
1 polymer ?
#
loop_
_entity_poly.entity_id
_entity_poly.type
_entity_poly.pdbx_seq_one_letter_code
_entity_poly.pdbx_strand_id
1 'polypeptide(L)'
;MTQTAVRNQTSPNHRPLPVDEDGFLIDPTDWNAGMARVMAELDEIGPLGRDHWSIIYYLREHRMTYGAIPPVSQICRTHGMERDAVRRLFGSCRQAWRIAGLPHPGDEALSYMS
;
A
#
# COMPACT_ATOMS: atom_id res chain seq x y z
N MET A 1 34.25 28.15 1.53
CA MET A 1 33.46 27.52 0.47
C MET A 1 33.89 26.07 0.36
N THR A 2 33.11 25.13 0.89
CA THR A 2 33.25 23.71 0.52
C THR A 2 31.92 23.01 0.78
N GLN A 3 31.25 22.68 -0.32
CA GLN A 3 29.97 22.00 -0.38
C GLN A 3 30.24 20.50 -0.35
N THR A 4 29.89 19.84 0.76
CA THR A 4 29.95 18.38 0.87
C THR A 4 28.69 17.81 0.23
N ALA A 5 28.82 17.33 -1.00
CA ALA A 5 27.80 16.55 -1.68
C ALA A 5 27.64 15.19 -0.98
N VAL A 6 26.47 14.96 -0.37
CA VAL A 6 26.10 13.65 0.17
C VAL A 6 25.73 12.74 -1.00
N ARG A 7 26.42 11.60 -1.07
CA ARG A 7 26.31 10.59 -2.14
C ARG A 7 24.94 9.92 -2.12
N ASN A 8 24.15 10.10 -3.18
CA ASN A 8 23.04 9.21 -3.51
C ASN A 8 23.60 7.85 -3.95
N GLN A 9 23.39 6.81 -3.15
CA GLN A 9 23.63 5.43 -3.57
C GLN A 9 22.38 4.92 -4.28
N THR A 10 22.33 5.05 -5.60
CA THR A 10 21.29 4.45 -6.44
C THR A 10 21.72 3.04 -6.83
N SER A 11 21.07 2.04 -6.23
CA SER A 11 21.21 0.64 -6.66
C SER A 11 20.75 0.46 -8.12
N PRO A 12 21.41 -0.36 -8.95
CA PRO A 12 21.33 -0.22 -10.42
C PRO A 12 20.09 -0.83 -11.09
N ASN A 13 19.13 -1.40 -10.34
CA ASN A 13 18.06 -2.24 -10.89
C ASN A 13 16.65 -1.90 -10.40
N HIS A 14 16.40 -0.68 -9.92
CA HIS A 14 15.04 -0.29 -9.55
C HIS A 14 14.33 0.35 -10.75
N ARG A 15 13.57 -0.46 -11.50
CA ARG A 15 12.60 0.12 -12.45
C ARG A 15 11.63 0.98 -11.62
N PRO A 16 11.35 2.24 -12.03
CA PRO A 16 10.35 3.05 -11.36
C PRO A 16 9.03 2.28 -11.25
N LEU A 17 8.36 2.35 -10.10
CA LEU A 17 7.02 1.78 -9.95
C LEU A 17 6.06 2.52 -10.91
N PRO A 18 5.19 1.83 -11.67
CA PRO A 18 4.24 2.46 -12.58
C PRO A 18 3.04 3.01 -11.81
N VAL A 19 3.26 4.10 -11.08
CA VAL A 19 2.26 4.76 -10.24
C VAL A 19 1.81 6.09 -10.82
N ASP A 20 0.60 6.53 -10.44
CA ASP A 20 0.08 7.86 -10.75
C ASP A 20 0.68 8.97 -9.85
N GLU A 21 0.19 10.21 -10.01
CA GLU A 21 0.67 11.38 -9.27
C GLU A 21 0.43 11.28 -7.75
N ASP A 22 -0.64 10.59 -7.35
CA ASP A 22 -0.97 10.29 -5.95
C ASP A 22 -0.26 9.03 -5.44
N GLY A 23 0.49 8.36 -6.31
CA GLY A 23 1.33 7.22 -6.01
C GLY A 23 0.59 5.88 -5.93
N PHE A 24 -0.60 5.74 -6.53
CA PHE A 24 -1.31 4.47 -6.68
C PHE A 24 -0.89 3.75 -7.97
N LEU A 25 -1.01 2.42 -7.97
CA LEU A 25 -0.60 1.61 -9.12
C LEU A 25 -1.55 1.84 -10.32
N ILE A 26 -0.99 2.15 -11.48
CA ILE A 26 -1.75 2.43 -12.70
C ILE A 26 -2.50 1.16 -13.18
N ASP A 27 -1.78 0.05 -13.29
CA ASP A 27 -2.34 -1.25 -13.66
C ASP A 27 -2.24 -2.24 -12.48
N PRO A 28 -3.36 -2.58 -11.81
CA PRO A 28 -3.37 -3.53 -10.70
C PRO A 28 -2.88 -4.95 -11.04
N THR A 29 -2.84 -5.30 -12.33
CA THR A 29 -2.38 -6.61 -12.83
C THR A 29 -0.85 -6.74 -12.84
N ASP A 30 -0.12 -5.62 -12.88
CA ASP A 30 1.35 -5.59 -12.76
C ASP A 30 1.84 -5.93 -11.36
N TRP A 31 0.95 -5.81 -10.36
CA TRP A 31 1.31 -5.96 -8.96
C TRP A 31 1.88 -7.35 -8.66
N ASN A 32 2.94 -7.35 -7.85
CA ASN A 32 3.49 -8.56 -7.26
C ASN A 32 3.99 -8.27 -5.83
N ALA A 33 4.31 -9.33 -5.09
CA ALA A 33 4.79 -9.22 -3.71
C ALA A 33 6.09 -8.41 -3.57
N GLY A 34 6.92 -8.32 -4.61
CA GLY A 34 8.10 -7.45 -4.62
C GLY A 34 7.70 -5.98 -4.60
N MET A 35 6.75 -5.58 -5.43
CA MET A 35 6.23 -4.20 -5.47
C MET A 35 5.59 -3.79 -4.15
N ALA A 36 4.81 -4.67 -3.52
CA ALA A 36 4.23 -4.40 -2.20
C ALA A 36 5.32 -4.10 -1.15
N ARG A 37 6.43 -4.86 -1.15
CA ARG A 37 7.55 -4.62 -0.24
C ARG A 37 8.23 -3.27 -0.51
N VAL A 38 8.41 -2.92 -1.78
CA VAL A 38 8.97 -1.61 -2.16
C VAL A 38 8.06 -0.48 -1.70
N MET A 39 6.75 -0.58 -1.95
CA MET A 39 5.79 0.43 -1.50
C MET A 39 5.77 0.55 0.03
N ALA A 40 5.86 -0.57 0.76
CA ALA A 40 5.93 -0.57 2.21
C ALA A 40 7.18 0.11 2.76
N GLU A 41 8.33 -0.05 2.08
CA GLU A 41 9.57 0.66 2.43
C GLU A 41 9.44 2.17 2.17
N LEU A 42 8.88 2.55 1.01
CA LEU A 42 8.63 3.96 0.66
C LEU A 42 7.64 4.65 1.60
N ASP A 43 6.69 3.89 2.15
CA ASP A 43 5.67 4.36 3.07
C ASP A 43 6.10 4.25 4.54
N GLU A 44 7.37 3.93 4.81
CA GLU A 44 7.97 3.78 6.16
C GLU A 44 7.27 2.74 7.06
N ILE A 45 6.65 1.72 6.45
CA ILE A 45 5.96 0.62 7.15
C ILE A 45 6.95 -0.46 7.60
N GLY A 46 8.03 -0.65 6.83
CA GLY A 46 9.01 -1.69 7.05
C GLY A 46 8.55 -3.08 6.56
N PRO A 47 9.10 -4.18 7.13
CA PRO A 47 8.85 -5.52 6.61
C PRO A 47 7.40 -5.99 6.73
N LEU A 48 6.82 -6.43 5.61
CA LEU A 48 5.48 -6.98 5.56
C LEU A 48 5.41 -8.38 6.19
N GLY A 49 4.91 -8.44 7.43
CA GLY A 49 4.59 -9.67 8.17
C GLY A 49 3.27 -10.34 7.75
N ARG A 50 2.93 -11.47 8.41
CA ARG A 50 1.74 -12.29 8.11
C ARG A 50 0.44 -11.48 8.07
N ASP A 51 0.21 -10.64 9.08
CA ASP A 51 -1.04 -9.87 9.19
C ASP A 51 -1.15 -8.82 8.08
N HIS A 52 -0.03 -8.22 7.67
CA HIS A 52 -0.01 -7.33 6.51
C HIS A 52 -0.44 -8.06 5.25
N TRP A 53 0.12 -9.25 4.99
CA TRP A 53 -0.23 -10.04 3.82
C TRP A 53 -1.71 -10.46 3.81
N SER A 54 -2.27 -10.83 4.97
CA SER A 54 -3.70 -11.13 5.10
C SER A 54 -4.57 -9.96 4.64
N ILE A 55 -4.27 -8.75 5.12
CA ILE A 55 -5.02 -7.54 4.75
C ILE A 55 -4.80 -7.18 3.28
N ILE A 56 -3.55 -7.22 2.79
CA ILE A 56 -3.19 -6.92 1.39
C ILE A 56 -3.99 -7.82 0.44
N TYR A 57 -3.98 -9.14 0.66
CA TYR A 57 -4.68 -10.06 -0.22
C TYR A 57 -6.19 -9.92 -0.12
N TYR A 58 -6.73 -9.67 1.09
CA TYR A 58 -8.16 -9.41 1.26
C TYR A 58 -8.61 -8.16 0.49
N LEU A 59 -7.87 -7.06 0.58
CA LEU A 59 -8.17 -5.83 -0.17
C LEU A 59 -8.17 -6.09 -1.67
N ARG A 60 -7.14 -6.79 -2.17
CA ARG A 60 -7.03 -7.16 -3.59
C ARG A 60 -8.20 -8.01 -4.05
N GLU A 61 -8.46 -9.10 -3.36
CA GLU A 61 -9.53 -10.03 -3.69
C GLU A 61 -10.90 -9.33 -3.66
N HIS A 62 -11.19 -8.57 -2.60
CA HIS A 62 -12.44 -7.86 -2.46
C HIS A 62 -12.66 -6.83 -3.58
N ARG A 63 -11.65 -6.04 -3.92
CA ARG A 63 -11.75 -5.05 -5.00
C ARG A 63 -11.91 -5.72 -6.37
N MET A 64 -11.20 -6.81 -6.64
CA MET A 64 -11.31 -7.53 -7.92
C MET A 64 -12.64 -8.28 -8.06
N THR A 65 -13.19 -8.76 -6.95
CA THR A 65 -14.44 -9.54 -6.96
C THR A 65 -15.68 -8.66 -6.99
N TYR A 66 -15.72 -7.62 -6.15
CA TYR A 66 -16.91 -6.80 -5.93
C TYR A 66 -16.81 -5.41 -6.52
N GLY A 67 -15.62 -4.98 -6.97
CA GLY A 67 -15.41 -3.61 -7.41
C GLY A 67 -15.52 -2.58 -6.30
N ALA A 68 -15.54 -2.98 -5.02
CA ALA A 68 -15.83 -2.09 -3.91
C ALA A 68 -14.69 -2.02 -2.88
N ILE A 69 -14.63 -0.91 -2.15
CA ILE A 69 -13.72 -0.68 -1.04
C ILE A 69 -14.37 -1.29 0.23
N PRO A 70 -13.77 -2.31 0.85
CA PRO A 70 -14.33 -2.91 2.05
C PRO A 70 -14.16 -1.97 3.26
N PRO A 71 -15.15 -1.91 4.18
CA PRO A 71 -14.98 -1.21 5.44
C PRO A 71 -13.86 -1.83 6.30
N VAL A 72 -13.03 -1.01 6.94
CA VAL A 72 -11.95 -1.49 7.86
C VAL A 72 -12.50 -2.46 8.91
N SER A 73 -13.68 -2.16 9.46
CA SER A 73 -14.32 -3.03 10.46
C SER A 73 -14.62 -4.43 9.94
N GLN A 74 -14.89 -4.59 8.64
CA GLN A 74 -15.10 -5.89 8.01
C GLN A 74 -13.77 -6.63 7.87
N ILE A 75 -12.71 -5.95 7.42
CA ILE A 75 -11.35 -6.52 7.34
C ILE A 75 -10.93 -7.10 8.69
N CYS A 76 -11.01 -6.28 9.75
CA CYS A 76 -10.60 -6.68 11.09
C CYS A 76 -11.40 -7.89 11.60
N ARG A 77 -12.75 -7.88 11.44
CA ARG A 77 -13.59 -9.01 11.85
C ARG A 77 -13.28 -10.29 11.09
N THR A 78 -13.12 -10.21 9.76
CA THR A 78 -12.83 -11.38 8.92
C THR A 78 -11.53 -12.08 9.32
N HIS A 79 -10.53 -11.31 9.78
CA HIS A 79 -9.23 -11.86 10.17
C HIS A 79 -9.03 -12.00 11.68
N GLY A 80 -10.07 -11.79 12.51
CA GLY A 80 -9.96 -11.86 13.97
C GLY A 80 -8.98 -10.84 14.57
N MET A 81 -8.83 -9.68 13.91
CA MET A 81 -7.91 -8.62 14.31
C MET A 81 -8.63 -7.53 15.11
N GLU A 82 -7.86 -6.78 15.90
CA GLU A 82 -8.31 -5.57 16.59
C GLU A 82 -8.83 -4.51 15.61
N ARG A 83 -9.75 -3.66 16.08
CA ARG A 83 -10.41 -2.62 15.25
C ARG A 83 -9.44 -1.62 14.62
N ASP A 84 -8.29 -1.41 15.24
CA ASP A 84 -7.25 -0.48 14.81
C ASP A 84 -6.13 -1.14 14.00
N ALA A 85 -6.23 -2.45 13.72
CA ALA A 85 -5.13 -3.23 13.14
C ALA A 85 -4.62 -2.65 11.82
N VAL A 86 -5.50 -2.19 10.93
CA VAL A 86 -5.08 -1.56 9.66
C VAL A 86 -4.20 -0.34 9.93
N ARG A 87 -4.61 0.56 10.84
CA ARG A 87 -3.85 1.76 11.17
C ARG A 87 -2.53 1.43 11.86
N ARG A 88 -2.53 0.43 12.75
CA ARG A 88 -1.33 -0.01 13.46
C ARG A 88 -0.31 -0.69 12.55
N LEU A 89 -0.78 -1.43 11.54
CA LEU A 89 0.06 -2.17 10.60
C LEU A 89 0.54 -1.31 9.42
N PHE A 90 -0.31 -0.41 8.92
CA PHE A 90 -0.02 0.34 7.69
C PHE A 90 0.06 1.85 7.88
N GLY A 91 -0.10 2.38 9.10
CA GLY A 91 -0.16 3.83 9.35
C GLY A 91 -1.50 4.47 8.97
N SER A 92 -2.03 4.13 7.78
CA SER A 92 -3.30 4.65 7.25
C SER A 92 -4.00 3.66 6.33
N CYS A 93 -5.29 3.90 6.06
CA CYS A 93 -6.05 3.15 5.05
C CYS A 93 -5.49 3.39 3.65
N ARG A 94 -5.03 4.61 3.36
CA ARG A 94 -4.41 4.97 2.08
C ARG A 94 -3.17 4.12 1.79
N GLN A 95 -2.27 4.01 2.77
CA GLN A 95 -1.05 3.18 2.64
C GLN A 95 -1.40 1.70 2.45
N ALA A 96 -2.35 1.17 3.22
CA ALA A 96 -2.82 -0.21 3.03
C ALA A 96 -3.35 -0.46 1.61
N TRP A 97 -4.16 0.48 1.06
CA TRP A 97 -4.71 0.41 -0.29
C TRP A 97 -3.62 0.47 -1.37
N ARG A 98 -2.67 1.38 -1.21
CA ARG A 98 -1.53 1.55 -2.12
C ARG A 98 -0.61 0.34 -2.14
N ILE A 99 -0.20 -0.17 -0.97
CA ILE A 99 0.65 -1.36 -0.84
C ILE A 99 -0.05 -2.61 -1.39
N ALA A 100 -1.38 -2.67 -1.30
CA ALA A 100 -2.19 -3.69 -1.96
C ALA A 100 -2.19 -3.59 -3.49
N GLY A 101 -1.55 -2.58 -4.10
CA GLY A 101 -1.46 -2.41 -5.55
C GLY A 101 -2.80 -2.13 -6.20
N LEU A 102 -3.67 -1.42 -5.48
CA LEU A 102 -4.97 -1.03 -5.97
C LEU A 102 -4.89 0.35 -6.63
N PRO A 103 -5.71 0.60 -7.66
CA PRO A 103 -5.68 1.86 -8.38
C PRO A 103 -6.29 2.97 -7.51
N HIS A 104 -6.14 4.22 -7.94
CA HIS A 104 -6.73 5.38 -7.28
C HIS A 104 -8.21 5.12 -6.92
N PRO A 105 -8.62 5.27 -5.65
CA PRO A 105 -9.97 4.92 -5.20
C PRO A 105 -11.04 5.97 -5.60
N GLY A 106 -10.61 7.11 -6.13
CA GLY A 106 -11.43 8.30 -6.39
C GLY A 106 -11.32 9.31 -5.25
N ASP A 107 -11.42 10.60 -5.57
CA ASP A 107 -11.14 11.72 -4.64
C ASP A 107 -12.00 11.67 -3.38
N GLU A 108 -13.29 11.35 -3.55
CA GLU A 108 -14.23 11.21 -2.44
C GLU A 108 -13.77 10.11 -1.48
N ALA A 109 -13.51 8.90 -2.00
CA ALA A 109 -13.06 7.79 -1.18
C ALA A 109 -11.70 8.08 -0.53
N LEU A 110 -10.77 8.70 -1.26
CA LEU A 110 -9.46 9.07 -0.76
C LEU A 110 -9.55 10.02 0.44
N SER A 111 -10.49 10.96 0.43
CA SER A 111 -10.71 11.91 1.55
C SER A 111 -11.07 11.22 2.87
N TYR A 112 -11.62 10.00 2.82
CA TYR A 112 -11.95 9.19 4.01
C TYR A 112 -10.82 8.23 4.43
N MET A 113 -9.71 8.17 3.68
CA MET A 113 -8.59 7.26 3.92
C MET A 113 -7.39 7.90 4.66
N SER A 114 -7.48 9.19 4.98
CA SER A 114 -6.48 9.98 5.70
C SER A 114 -6.39 9.63 7.19
#